data_AF-A0A9W7F375-F1
#
_entry.id   AF-A0A9W7F375-F1
#
_cell.length_a   1.000
_cell.length_b   1.000
_cell.length_c   1.000
_cell.angle_alpha   90.00
_cell.angle_beta   90.00
_cell.angle_gamma   90.00
#
_symmetry.space_group_name_H-M   'P 1'
#
loop_
_entity.id
_entity.type
_entity.pdbx_description
1 polymer ?
#
loop_
_entity_poly.entity_id
_entity_poly.type
_entity_poly.pdbx_seq_one_letter_code
_entity_poly.pdbx_strand_id
1 'polypeptide(L)'
;MSDIVFTDHGSDMPDMPVEEDDIDLLMEMEEEDKPKKKEKKDPDKKKKKKKKPLPGEEPEPEDDDGKAKASKKNDEAEIQELEEELLSVKVDTRHLQCRFYEEQFPEIESLVMVNVRHIAEMGAYVELLEYNNIEGMILLSELSRRRIRSINKLIRVNRNEVVMVLRVDKEKGYIDLSKRRVSPEDIAKCEDKYNKAKAVHSVLRHLADQRKLNLSDLYEQIGWPLYKKYGHAYDAFKLTLQPGENAEDPFTEMGLEQDVKDDLLKYIKKRLAPQPIKVRADIEVSCFTYEGIDAIREALFKGIEVGEKAQAPIKIRLIAPPIYVMSTMTLDKEVGIALLTSAITAIEEVITAKGGKMEVKMAAKAVSIREETELQAMMDRLAAENEEVDGDDAEDE
;
A
#
# COMPACT_ATOMS: atom_id res chain seq x y z
N MET A 1 -15.48 58.75 -1.09
CA MET A 1 -16.06 58.49 -2.42
C MET A 1 -14.93 58.08 -3.34
N SER A 2 -14.70 56.78 -3.41
CA SER A 2 -13.96 56.08 -4.46
C SER A 2 -14.15 54.60 -4.13
N ASP A 3 -15.25 54.06 -4.63
CA ASP A 3 -15.58 52.64 -4.63
C ASP A 3 -14.44 51.86 -5.30
N ILE A 4 -14.00 50.79 -4.67
CA ILE A 4 -13.16 49.78 -5.31
C ILE A 4 -14.01 48.52 -5.42
N VAL A 5 -14.40 48.30 -6.66
CA VAL A 5 -15.18 47.22 -7.23
C VAL A 5 -14.46 45.89 -7.01
N PHE A 6 -15.15 44.92 -6.42
CA PHE A 6 -14.79 43.51 -6.53
C PHE A 6 -14.94 43.09 -7.98
N THR A 7 -13.82 43.04 -8.71
CA THR A 7 -13.77 42.39 -10.03
C THR A 7 -13.47 40.92 -9.83
N ASP A 8 -14.53 40.13 -9.96
CA ASP A 8 -14.50 38.74 -10.41
C ASP A 8 -13.50 38.59 -11.57
N HIS A 9 -12.46 37.78 -11.35
CA HIS A 9 -11.57 37.29 -12.39
C HIS A 9 -11.50 35.77 -12.24
N GLY A 10 -12.44 35.11 -12.92
CA GLY A 10 -12.27 33.73 -13.34
C GLY A 10 -10.97 33.59 -14.12
N SER A 11 -9.98 32.98 -13.49
CA SER A 11 -8.97 32.20 -14.18
C SER A 11 -9.43 30.74 -14.15
N ASP A 12 -10.32 30.45 -15.09
CA ASP A 12 -10.61 29.12 -15.59
C ASP A 12 -9.30 28.58 -16.19
N MET A 13 -8.60 27.73 -15.43
CA MET A 13 -7.60 26.82 -15.96
C MET A 13 -8.12 25.39 -15.74
N PRO A 14 -8.03 24.55 -16.78
CA PRO A 14 -8.77 23.30 -16.84
C PRO A 14 -8.35 22.36 -15.73
N ASP A 15 -9.34 21.82 -15.01
CA ASP A 15 -9.20 20.59 -14.25
C ASP A 15 -8.51 19.57 -15.15
N MET A 16 -7.28 19.19 -14.77
CA MET A 16 -6.72 17.94 -15.26
C MET A 16 -7.63 16.84 -14.73
N PRO A 17 -8.22 16.00 -15.59
CA PRO A 17 -8.99 14.87 -15.12
C PRO A 17 -8.03 13.99 -14.34
N VAL A 18 -8.18 13.99 -13.01
CA VAL A 18 -7.72 12.86 -12.21
C VAL A 18 -8.63 11.73 -12.65
N GLU A 19 -8.10 10.81 -13.44
CA GLU A 19 -8.87 9.67 -13.93
C GLU A 19 -9.55 9.00 -12.73
N GLU A 20 -10.88 8.94 -12.77
CA GLU A 20 -11.74 8.38 -11.73
C GLU A 20 -11.42 6.89 -11.46
N ASP A 21 -10.59 6.26 -12.30
CA ASP A 21 -10.14 4.88 -12.20
C ASP A 21 -9.11 4.64 -11.07
N ASP A 22 -8.41 5.67 -10.57
CA ASP A 22 -7.38 5.51 -9.52
C ASP A 22 -7.96 5.49 -8.08
N ILE A 23 -9.20 5.95 -7.87
CA ILE A 23 -9.87 5.94 -6.56
C ILE A 23 -10.61 4.62 -6.34
N ASP A 24 -11.21 4.04 -7.38
CA ASP A 24 -11.93 2.76 -7.29
C ASP A 24 -10.97 1.58 -7.03
N LEU A 25 -9.76 1.62 -7.59
CA LEU A 25 -8.76 0.55 -7.38
C LEU A 25 -8.21 0.53 -5.94
N LEU A 26 -8.19 1.66 -5.24
CA LEU A 26 -7.76 1.78 -3.85
C LEU A 26 -8.87 1.44 -2.85
N MET A 27 -10.13 1.76 -3.17
CA MET A 27 -11.28 1.34 -2.36
C MET A 27 -11.57 -0.16 -2.47
N GLU A 28 -11.33 -0.80 -3.62
CA GLU A 28 -11.50 -2.27 -3.77
C GLU A 28 -10.49 -3.08 -2.92
N MET A 29 -9.28 -2.56 -2.69
CA MET A 29 -8.27 -3.26 -1.89
C MET A 29 -8.53 -3.20 -0.38
N GLU A 30 -9.34 -2.25 0.12
CA GLU A 30 -9.71 -2.15 1.54
C GLU A 30 -11.02 -2.89 1.89
N GLU A 31 -11.90 -3.19 0.93
CA GLU A 31 -13.18 -3.88 1.21
C GLU A 31 -13.07 -5.40 1.43
N GLU A 32 -11.98 -6.04 1.03
CA GLU A 32 -11.84 -7.51 1.18
C GLU A 32 -11.64 -7.97 2.64
N ASP A 33 -11.31 -7.09 3.59
CA ASP A 33 -11.00 -7.49 4.98
C ASP A 33 -12.13 -7.22 6.00
N LYS A 34 -13.40 -7.16 5.58
CA LYS A 34 -14.57 -7.22 6.49
C LYS A 34 -15.28 -8.59 6.49
N PRO A 35 -15.51 -9.22 7.65
CA PRO A 35 -16.23 -10.50 7.72
C PRO A 35 -17.74 -10.33 7.48
N LYS A 36 -18.27 -10.92 6.40
CA LYS A 36 -19.71 -11.03 6.12
C LYS A 36 -20.45 -11.74 7.27
N LYS A 37 -21.32 -11.02 7.99
CA LYS A 37 -22.33 -11.59 8.89
C LYS A 37 -23.33 -12.41 8.06
N LYS A 38 -23.44 -13.71 8.34
CA LYS A 38 -24.51 -14.56 7.78
C LYS A 38 -25.82 -14.32 8.55
N GLU A 39 -26.80 -13.70 7.88
CA GLU A 39 -28.21 -13.78 8.27
C GLU A 39 -28.74 -15.21 8.05
N LYS A 40 -29.46 -15.72 9.04
CA LYS A 40 -30.20 -16.98 8.97
C LYS A 40 -31.47 -16.78 8.15
N LYS A 41 -31.75 -17.68 7.20
CA LYS A 41 -33.10 -17.85 6.62
C LYS A 41 -33.54 -19.31 6.75
N ASP A 42 -34.57 -19.51 7.57
CA ASP A 42 -35.40 -20.72 7.64
C ASP A 42 -36.13 -20.95 6.30
N PRO A 43 -36.34 -22.21 5.86
CA PRO A 43 -37.30 -22.50 4.82
C PRO A 43 -38.47 -23.32 5.37
N ASP A 44 -39.62 -22.67 5.53
CA ASP A 44 -40.92 -23.35 5.57
C ASP A 44 -41.91 -22.67 4.60
N LYS A 45 -42.66 -23.51 3.90
CA LYS A 45 -43.84 -23.26 3.04
C LYS A 45 -43.64 -22.54 1.70
N LYS A 46 -43.77 -23.32 0.60
CA LYS A 46 -44.77 -23.02 -0.44
C LYS A 46 -45.37 -24.29 -1.06
N LYS A 47 -46.70 -24.34 -1.02
CA LYS A 47 -47.60 -25.45 -1.35
C LYS A 47 -47.76 -25.68 -2.84
N LYS A 48 -47.83 -26.97 -3.19
CA LYS A 48 -48.34 -27.57 -4.44
C LYS A 48 -49.79 -27.13 -4.76
N LYS A 49 -50.10 -26.87 -6.02
CA LYS A 49 -51.43 -27.08 -6.61
C LYS A 49 -51.31 -27.94 -7.87
N LYS A 50 -52.14 -28.99 -7.89
CA LYS A 50 -52.23 -30.10 -8.86
C LYS A 50 -52.98 -29.67 -10.14
N LYS A 51 -52.69 -30.36 -11.26
CA LYS A 51 -53.69 -31.11 -12.07
C LYS A 51 -52.99 -32.23 -12.89
N LYS A 52 -53.60 -33.41 -12.91
CA LYS A 52 -53.32 -34.68 -13.64
C LYS A 52 -54.57 -34.97 -14.52
N PRO A 53 -54.56 -35.79 -15.60
CA PRO A 53 -54.37 -37.29 -15.59
C PRO A 53 -53.60 -37.89 -16.83
N LEU A 54 -52.75 -38.94 -16.77
CA LEU A 54 -52.91 -40.44 -16.78
C LEU A 54 -53.54 -41.07 -18.07
N PRO A 55 -53.27 -42.34 -18.49
CA PRO A 55 -52.17 -43.32 -18.22
C PRO A 55 -51.71 -44.21 -19.44
N GLY A 56 -50.68 -45.06 -19.27
CA GLY A 56 -50.40 -46.24 -20.16
C GLY A 56 -49.02 -46.89 -19.93
N GLU A 57 -49.00 -48.20 -19.64
CA GLU A 57 -47.86 -49.08 -19.26
C GLU A 57 -46.86 -49.44 -20.38
N GLU A 58 -45.68 -49.88 -19.90
CA GLU A 58 -44.39 -50.41 -20.45
C GLU A 58 -44.45 -51.38 -21.68
N PRO A 59 -43.31 -51.80 -22.32
CA PRO A 59 -41.88 -51.78 -21.90
C PRO A 59 -40.83 -51.38 -22.97
N GLU A 60 -39.55 -51.40 -22.58
CA GLU A 60 -38.35 -51.15 -23.40
C GLU A 60 -38.19 -52.08 -24.62
N PRO A 61 -37.37 -51.65 -25.61
CA PRO A 61 -36.36 -52.58 -26.13
C PRO A 61 -34.94 -52.00 -26.12
N GLU A 62 -34.01 -52.86 -25.72
CA GLU A 62 -32.58 -52.78 -26.00
C GLU A 62 -32.30 -52.90 -27.52
N ASP A 63 -31.08 -52.48 -27.88
CA ASP A 63 -30.34 -52.65 -29.14
C ASP A 63 -30.47 -51.55 -30.23
N ASP A 64 -29.45 -50.69 -30.33
CA ASP A 64 -28.55 -50.65 -31.52
C ASP A 64 -27.29 -49.82 -31.23
N ASP A 65 -26.21 -50.52 -30.91
CA ASP A 65 -24.85 -50.03 -30.72
C ASP A 65 -24.18 -49.94 -32.11
N GLY A 66 -24.14 -48.75 -32.72
CA GLY A 66 -23.72 -48.73 -34.12
C GLY A 66 -23.38 -47.41 -34.80
N LYS A 67 -23.18 -46.28 -34.10
CA LYS A 67 -22.69 -45.03 -34.74
C LYS A 67 -22.29 -43.92 -33.76
N ALA A 68 -21.47 -44.21 -32.73
CA ALA A 68 -20.98 -43.17 -31.81
C ALA A 68 -19.49 -43.28 -31.46
N LYS A 69 -18.69 -43.94 -32.31
CA LYS A 69 -17.23 -44.13 -32.06
C LYS A 69 -16.31 -43.42 -33.06
N ALA A 70 -16.85 -42.74 -34.08
CA ALA A 70 -16.04 -41.97 -35.03
C ALA A 70 -16.00 -40.46 -34.71
N SER A 71 -17.03 -39.91 -34.06
CA SER A 71 -17.12 -38.48 -33.76
C SER A 71 -16.33 -38.09 -32.51
N LYS A 72 -16.33 -38.93 -31.47
CA LYS A 72 -15.59 -38.67 -30.22
C LYS A 72 -14.06 -38.63 -30.39
N LYS A 73 -13.54 -39.28 -31.44
CA LYS A 73 -12.09 -39.35 -31.69
C LYS A 73 -11.53 -38.09 -32.34
N ASN A 74 -12.36 -37.34 -33.05
CA ASN A 74 -11.99 -36.05 -33.63
C ASN A 74 -12.11 -34.93 -32.58
N ASP A 75 -13.16 -34.98 -31.74
CA ASP A 75 -13.32 -34.03 -30.64
C ASP A 75 -12.19 -34.19 -29.59
N GLU A 76 -11.74 -35.42 -29.29
CA GLU A 76 -10.59 -35.67 -28.41
C GLU A 76 -9.26 -35.18 -28.99
N ALA A 77 -9.09 -35.19 -30.31
CA ALA A 77 -7.88 -34.70 -30.99
C ALA A 77 -7.86 -33.16 -31.08
N GLU A 78 -8.99 -32.51 -31.35
CA GLU A 78 -9.13 -31.05 -31.30
C GLU A 78 -9.00 -30.52 -29.87
N ILE A 79 -9.50 -31.24 -28.86
CA ILE A 79 -9.28 -30.89 -27.45
C ILE A 79 -7.80 -31.05 -27.08
N GLN A 80 -7.08 -32.06 -27.60
CA GLN A 80 -5.64 -32.22 -27.37
C GLN A 80 -4.82 -31.12 -28.05
N GLU A 81 -5.14 -30.72 -29.28
CA GLU A 81 -4.46 -29.60 -29.96
C GLU A 81 -4.76 -28.26 -29.29
N LEU A 82 -5.99 -28.02 -28.83
CA LEU A 82 -6.35 -26.83 -28.04
C LEU A 82 -5.72 -26.85 -26.64
N GLU A 83 -5.54 -28.02 -26.04
CA GLU A 83 -4.87 -28.18 -24.74
C GLU A 83 -3.34 -28.00 -24.87
N GLU A 84 -2.75 -28.38 -26.02
CA GLU A 84 -1.35 -28.14 -26.38
C GLU A 84 -1.10 -26.67 -26.79
N GLU A 85 -2.04 -26.02 -27.48
CA GLU A 85 -2.04 -24.57 -27.72
C GLU A 85 -2.21 -23.78 -26.41
N LEU A 86 -3.10 -24.20 -25.49
CA LEU A 86 -3.24 -23.60 -24.17
C LEU A 86 -1.98 -23.83 -23.29
N LEU A 87 -1.25 -24.92 -23.53
CA LEU A 87 0.05 -25.18 -22.91
C LEU A 87 1.14 -24.24 -23.44
N SER A 88 1.03 -23.80 -24.70
CA SER A 88 1.96 -22.84 -25.31
C SER A 88 1.64 -21.36 -24.95
N VAL A 89 0.36 -21.03 -24.73
CA VAL A 89 -0.09 -19.69 -24.27
C VAL A 89 0.06 -19.52 -22.75
N LYS A 90 0.20 -20.62 -21.99
CA LYS A 90 0.85 -20.59 -20.67
C LYS A 90 2.36 -20.39 -20.87
N VAL A 91 2.73 -19.20 -21.34
CA VAL A 91 4.09 -18.69 -21.35
C VAL A 91 4.66 -18.89 -19.94
N ASP A 92 5.48 -19.93 -19.80
CA ASP A 92 6.54 -20.13 -18.82
C ASP A 92 6.42 -19.32 -17.53
N THR A 93 5.33 -19.46 -16.75
CA THR A 93 5.25 -18.80 -15.42
C THR A 93 6.35 -19.25 -14.46
N ARG A 94 7.13 -20.26 -14.85
CA ARG A 94 8.35 -20.74 -14.19
C ARG A 94 9.55 -19.79 -14.35
N HIS A 95 9.66 -19.01 -15.43
CA HIS A 95 10.75 -18.03 -15.62
C HIS A 95 10.59 -16.79 -14.73
N LEU A 96 9.39 -16.59 -14.18
CA LEU A 96 9.00 -15.41 -13.40
C LEU A 96 9.01 -15.64 -11.89
N GLN A 97 9.36 -16.85 -11.42
CA GLN A 97 9.43 -17.19 -10.01
C GLN A 97 10.89 -17.49 -9.65
N CYS A 98 11.42 -16.75 -8.68
CA CYS A 98 12.79 -16.92 -8.19
C CYS A 98 12.80 -16.75 -6.67
N ARG A 99 13.77 -17.41 -6.04
CA ARG A 99 14.11 -17.24 -4.62
C ARG A 99 14.66 -15.85 -4.37
N PHE A 100 14.34 -15.29 -3.20
CA PHE A 100 14.75 -13.94 -2.83
C PHE A 100 16.20 -13.92 -2.34
N TYR A 101 16.65 -15.04 -1.77
CA TYR A 101 17.97 -15.22 -1.18
C TYR A 101 18.81 -16.23 -1.95
N GLU A 102 20.13 -16.17 -1.79
CA GLU A 102 21.10 -17.10 -2.40
C GLU A 102 20.89 -18.54 -1.88
N GLU A 103 20.55 -18.66 -0.59
CA GLU A 103 20.29 -19.94 0.05
C GLU A 103 18.98 -20.55 -0.42
N GLN A 104 19.03 -21.84 -0.80
CA GLN A 104 17.86 -22.58 -1.24
C GLN A 104 16.88 -22.89 -0.10
N PHE A 105 17.40 -23.03 1.12
CA PHE A 105 16.62 -23.32 2.32
C PHE A 105 16.92 -22.30 3.40
N PRO A 106 15.94 -21.89 4.21
CA PRO A 106 16.17 -21.00 5.33
C PRO A 106 17.03 -21.65 6.42
N GLU A 107 17.71 -20.82 7.20
CA GLU A 107 18.41 -21.26 8.40
C GLU A 107 17.43 -21.58 9.55
N ILE A 108 17.88 -22.40 10.48
CA ILE A 108 17.13 -22.75 11.70
C ILE A 108 16.95 -21.47 12.55
N GLU A 109 15.80 -21.35 13.22
CA GLU A 109 15.39 -20.19 14.03
C GLU A 109 15.18 -18.88 13.24
N SER A 110 15.26 -18.92 11.90
CA SER A 110 14.94 -17.77 11.07
C SER A 110 13.43 -17.50 11.01
N LEU A 111 13.07 -16.22 10.88
CA LEU A 111 11.70 -15.76 10.70
C LEU A 111 11.41 -15.61 9.21
N VAL A 112 10.34 -16.25 8.74
CA VAL A 112 9.94 -16.28 7.34
C VAL A 112 8.45 -16.00 7.18
N MET A 113 8.09 -15.36 6.06
CA MET A 113 6.71 -15.14 5.69
C MET A 113 6.18 -16.33 4.88
N VAL A 114 5.08 -16.93 5.32
CA VAL A 114 4.46 -18.07 4.65
C VAL A 114 3.02 -17.80 4.25
N ASN A 115 2.58 -18.41 3.16
CA ASN A 115 1.18 -18.46 2.76
C ASN A 115 0.59 -19.83 3.10
N VAL A 116 -0.57 -19.88 3.73
CA VAL A 116 -1.22 -21.13 4.11
C VAL A 116 -1.97 -21.72 2.92
N ARG A 117 -1.49 -22.85 2.39
CA ARG A 117 -2.13 -23.51 1.24
C ARG A 117 -3.30 -24.41 1.66
N HIS A 118 -3.09 -25.26 2.66
CA HIS A 118 -4.11 -26.22 3.09
C HIS A 118 -3.96 -26.60 4.56
N ILE A 119 -5.08 -26.86 5.25
CA ILE A 119 -5.10 -27.27 6.66
C ILE A 119 -5.51 -28.74 6.72
N ALA A 120 -4.64 -29.60 7.23
CA ALA A 120 -4.87 -31.03 7.44
C ALA A 120 -5.02 -31.36 8.93
N GLU A 121 -5.35 -32.62 9.24
CA GLU A 121 -5.50 -33.10 10.62
C GLU A 121 -4.17 -33.12 11.39
N MET A 122 -3.05 -33.36 10.69
CA MET A 122 -1.71 -33.40 11.29
C MET A 122 -1.01 -32.05 11.39
N GLY A 123 -1.41 -31.07 10.56
CA GLY A 123 -0.70 -29.79 10.42
C GLY A 123 -1.35 -28.85 9.44
N ALA A 124 -0.85 -27.62 9.38
CA ALA A 124 -1.10 -26.72 8.26
C ALA A 124 0.07 -26.80 7.28
N TYR A 125 -0.23 -27.09 6.02
CA TYR A 125 0.73 -27.01 4.92
C TYR A 125 0.76 -25.58 4.41
N VAL A 126 1.96 -25.03 4.33
CA VAL A 126 2.22 -23.65 3.98
C VAL A 126 3.31 -23.57 2.92
N GLU A 127 3.36 -22.49 2.17
CA GLU A 127 4.37 -22.22 1.14
C GLU A 127 5.21 -21.01 1.58
N LEU A 128 6.53 -21.14 1.52
CA LEU A 128 7.47 -20.06 1.84
C LEU A 128 7.61 -19.12 0.65
N LEU A 129 7.03 -17.91 0.74
CA LEU A 129 7.00 -16.94 -0.35
C LEU A 129 8.41 -16.44 -0.73
N GLU A 130 9.33 -16.38 0.24
CA GLU A 130 10.69 -15.87 0.06
C GLU A 130 11.61 -16.88 -0.66
N TYR A 131 11.28 -18.17 -0.59
CA TYR A 131 12.13 -19.27 -1.08
C TYR A 131 11.46 -20.01 -2.24
N ASN A 132 10.85 -19.29 -3.18
CA ASN A 132 10.23 -19.90 -4.37
C ASN A 132 9.08 -20.87 -4.06
N ASN A 133 8.25 -20.54 -3.07
CA ASN A 133 7.07 -21.32 -2.66
C ASN A 133 7.39 -22.77 -2.25
N ILE A 134 8.55 -23.01 -1.64
CA ILE A 134 8.85 -24.32 -1.04
C ILE A 134 7.80 -24.65 0.01
N GLU A 135 7.37 -25.91 0.03
CA GLU A 135 6.37 -26.39 0.98
C GLU A 135 6.99 -26.56 2.38
N GLY A 136 6.27 -26.08 3.39
CA GLY A 136 6.56 -26.26 4.80
C GLY A 136 5.35 -26.77 5.56
N MET A 137 5.58 -27.34 6.74
CA MET A 137 4.53 -27.83 7.62
C MET A 137 4.59 -27.13 8.97
N ILE A 138 3.44 -26.63 9.43
CA ILE A 138 3.25 -26.17 10.80
C ILE A 138 2.50 -27.27 11.56
N LEU A 139 3.12 -27.84 12.59
CA LEU A 139 2.45 -28.76 13.50
C LEU A 139 1.36 -28.04 14.31
N LEU A 140 0.22 -28.72 14.59
CA LEU A 140 -0.85 -28.13 15.42
C LEU A 140 -0.36 -27.71 16.81
N SER A 141 0.58 -28.47 17.39
CA SER A 141 1.19 -28.16 18.69
C SER A 141 2.03 -26.88 18.66
N GLU A 142 2.51 -26.47 17.50
CA GLU A 142 3.34 -25.28 17.29
C GLU A 142 2.54 -24.11 16.68
N LEU A 143 1.20 -24.24 16.62
CA LEU A 143 0.31 -23.20 16.12
C LEU A 143 -0.01 -22.11 17.16
N SER A 144 -0.22 -22.50 18.42
CA SER A 144 -0.60 -21.56 19.48
C SER A 144 -0.10 -21.98 20.85
N ARG A 145 0.16 -21.00 21.73
CA ARG A 145 0.50 -21.25 23.14
C ARG A 145 -0.72 -21.68 23.97
N ARG A 146 -1.94 -21.32 23.54
CA ARG A 146 -3.18 -21.57 24.28
C ARG A 146 -3.95 -22.75 23.68
N ARG A 147 -4.82 -23.37 24.47
CA ARG A 147 -5.70 -24.45 23.99
C ARG A 147 -6.58 -23.94 22.85
N ILE A 148 -6.52 -24.64 21.73
CA ILE A 148 -7.22 -24.28 20.49
C ILE A 148 -8.67 -24.76 20.59
N ARG A 149 -9.64 -23.84 20.38
CA ARG A 149 -11.06 -24.21 20.22
C ARG A 149 -11.43 -24.52 18.77
N SER A 150 -10.86 -23.78 17.82
CA SER A 150 -11.06 -23.98 16.38
C SER A 150 -9.83 -23.48 15.65
N ILE A 151 -9.32 -24.30 14.72
CA ILE A 151 -8.10 -24.00 13.95
C ILE A 151 -8.33 -22.87 12.93
N ASN A 152 -9.51 -22.83 12.32
CA ASN A 152 -9.91 -21.85 11.31
C ASN A 152 -9.92 -20.39 11.82
N LYS A 153 -9.93 -20.19 13.15
CA LYS A 153 -9.84 -18.85 13.74
C LYS A 153 -8.40 -18.35 13.83
N LEU A 154 -7.43 -19.25 13.94
CA LEU A 154 -6.01 -18.92 14.15
C LEU A 154 -5.22 -18.83 12.85
N ILE A 155 -5.61 -19.65 11.87
CA ILE A 155 -5.05 -19.68 10.53
C ILE A 155 -6.20 -19.76 9.54
N ARG A 156 -6.09 -18.97 8.47
CA ARG A 156 -6.97 -19.02 7.32
C ARG A 156 -6.16 -19.46 6.11
N VAL A 157 -6.78 -20.29 5.27
CA VAL A 157 -6.21 -20.65 3.97
C VAL A 157 -6.05 -19.38 3.13
N ASN A 158 -4.98 -19.31 2.34
CA ASN A 158 -4.56 -18.20 1.49
C ASN A 158 -4.22 -16.90 2.24
N ARG A 159 -4.01 -16.97 3.56
CA ARG A 159 -3.53 -15.82 4.34
C ARG A 159 -2.05 -15.96 4.62
N ASN A 160 -1.35 -14.83 4.55
CA ASN A 160 0.05 -14.73 4.92
C ASN A 160 0.20 -14.70 6.45
N GLU A 161 1.15 -15.47 6.96
CA GLU A 161 1.45 -15.59 8.38
C GLU A 161 2.96 -15.59 8.58
N VAL A 162 3.42 -14.95 9.65
CA VAL A 162 4.83 -15.00 10.05
C VAL A 162 5.07 -16.22 10.92
N VAL A 163 6.08 -17.01 10.58
CA VAL A 163 6.47 -18.22 11.30
C VAL A 163 7.98 -18.31 11.45
N MET A 164 8.41 -19.07 12.46
CA MET A 164 9.81 -19.37 12.72
C MET A 164 10.14 -20.78 12.22
N VAL A 165 11.30 -20.93 11.58
CA VAL A 165 11.83 -22.21 11.14
C VAL A 165 12.38 -22.98 12.34
N LEU A 166 11.89 -24.19 12.57
CA LEU A 166 12.39 -25.07 13.63
C LEU A 166 13.47 -26.01 13.12
N ARG A 167 13.19 -26.69 12.01
CA ARG A 167 14.06 -27.70 11.47
C ARG A 167 13.91 -27.75 9.96
N VAL A 168 15.03 -27.99 9.28
CA VAL A 168 15.11 -28.15 7.83
C VAL A 168 15.80 -29.46 7.53
N ASP A 169 15.10 -30.37 6.86
CA ASP A 169 15.70 -31.56 6.27
C ASP A 169 15.99 -31.31 4.78
N LYS A 170 17.24 -30.94 4.47
CA LYS A 170 17.68 -30.57 3.11
C LYS A 170 17.55 -31.71 2.08
N GLU A 171 17.61 -32.97 2.52
CA GLU A 171 17.51 -34.13 1.63
C GLU A 171 16.08 -34.39 1.12
N LYS A 172 15.09 -34.11 1.98
CA LYS A 172 13.67 -34.37 1.68
C LYS A 172 12.88 -33.10 1.35
N GLY A 173 13.48 -31.93 1.59
CA GLY A 173 12.82 -30.63 1.41
C GLY A 173 11.75 -30.33 2.46
N TYR A 174 11.72 -31.06 3.58
CA TYR A 174 10.76 -30.80 4.66
C TYR A 174 11.25 -29.69 5.58
N ILE A 175 10.37 -28.72 5.80
CA ILE A 175 10.61 -27.59 6.70
C ILE A 175 9.54 -27.61 7.78
N ASP A 176 9.97 -27.80 9.02
CA ASP A 176 9.10 -27.70 10.19
C ASP A 176 9.07 -26.25 10.67
N LEU A 177 7.86 -25.72 10.82
CA LEU A 177 7.59 -24.32 11.12
C LEU A 177 6.80 -24.18 12.43
N SER A 178 7.01 -23.07 13.14
CA SER A 178 6.28 -22.73 14.36
C SER A 178 5.78 -21.30 14.34
N LYS A 179 4.47 -21.13 14.57
CA LYS A 179 3.85 -19.82 14.83
C LYS A 179 3.93 -19.45 16.31
N ARG A 180 3.98 -20.46 17.19
CA ARG A 180 3.92 -20.29 18.66
C ARG A 180 5.11 -19.53 19.25
N ARG A 181 6.28 -19.66 18.63
CA ARG A 181 7.55 -19.11 19.13
C ARG A 181 7.82 -17.68 18.68
N VAL A 182 7.00 -17.15 17.78
CA VAL A 182 7.15 -15.79 17.26
C VAL A 182 6.61 -14.77 18.27
N SER A 183 7.40 -13.74 18.59
CA SER A 183 6.99 -12.60 19.41
C SER A 183 6.34 -11.52 18.54
N PRO A 184 5.46 -10.65 19.08
CA PRO A 184 4.87 -9.58 18.28
C PRO A 184 5.91 -8.61 17.69
N GLU A 185 7.03 -8.37 18.38
CA GLU A 185 8.15 -7.58 17.85
C GLU A 185 8.84 -8.26 16.66
N ASP A 186 8.91 -9.59 16.69
CA ASP A 186 9.50 -10.41 15.63
C ASP A 186 8.60 -10.45 14.40
N ILE A 187 7.28 -10.43 14.60
CA ILE A 187 6.29 -10.32 13.51
C ILE A 187 6.53 -9.03 12.73
N ALA A 188 6.61 -7.88 13.42
CA ALA A 188 6.84 -6.59 12.78
C ALA A 188 8.17 -6.54 12.01
N LYS A 189 9.26 -7.06 12.60
CA LYS A 189 10.58 -7.13 11.93
C LYS A 189 10.54 -8.02 10.68
N CYS A 190 9.84 -9.15 10.74
CA CYS A 190 9.70 -10.05 9.60
C CYS A 190 8.83 -9.43 8.50
N GLU A 191 7.72 -8.78 8.86
CA GLU A 191 6.88 -8.04 7.91
C GLU A 191 7.67 -6.94 7.20
N ASP A 192 8.48 -6.17 7.93
CA ASP A 192 9.34 -5.14 7.35
C ASP A 192 10.37 -5.73 6.39
N LYS A 193 11.06 -6.81 6.80
CA LYS A 193 12.05 -7.51 5.95
C LYS A 193 11.39 -8.07 4.69
N TYR A 194 10.22 -8.70 4.83
CA TYR A 194 9.46 -9.25 3.72
C TYR A 194 8.97 -8.14 2.78
N ASN A 195 8.47 -7.01 3.30
CA ASN A 195 8.04 -5.87 2.49
C ASN A 195 9.20 -5.26 1.70
N LYS A 196 10.38 -5.11 2.31
CA LYS A 196 11.61 -4.69 1.63
C LYS A 196 11.97 -5.65 0.49
N ALA A 197 11.97 -6.95 0.75
CA ALA A 197 12.34 -7.96 -0.25
C ALA A 197 11.28 -8.10 -1.36
N LYS A 198 10.00 -7.99 -1.03
CA LYS A 198 8.88 -7.95 -1.99
C LYS A 198 8.97 -6.73 -2.91
N ALA A 199 9.34 -5.56 -2.39
CA ALA A 199 9.56 -4.37 -3.20
C ALA A 199 10.70 -4.60 -4.21
N VAL A 200 11.83 -5.17 -3.76
CA VAL A 200 12.95 -5.52 -4.63
C VAL A 200 12.54 -6.56 -5.69
N HIS A 201 11.83 -7.60 -5.30
CA HIS A 201 11.32 -8.62 -6.20
C HIS A 201 10.37 -8.05 -7.25
N SER A 202 9.49 -7.12 -6.86
CA SER A 202 8.58 -6.45 -7.80
C SER A 202 9.34 -5.61 -8.84
N VAL A 203 10.44 -4.96 -8.45
CA VAL A 203 11.30 -4.20 -9.36
C VAL A 203 11.99 -5.14 -10.35
N LEU A 204 12.61 -6.20 -9.85
CA LEU A 204 13.30 -7.20 -10.69
C LEU A 204 12.33 -7.93 -11.62
N ARG A 205 11.11 -8.24 -11.15
CA ARG A 205 10.06 -8.85 -11.97
C ARG A 205 9.63 -7.95 -13.12
N HIS A 206 9.50 -6.65 -12.90
CA HIS A 206 9.15 -5.72 -13.97
C HIS A 206 10.27 -5.63 -15.01
N LEU A 207 11.54 -5.61 -14.59
CA LEU A 207 12.68 -5.65 -15.51
C LEU A 207 12.76 -6.95 -16.30
N ALA A 208 12.50 -8.08 -15.65
CA ALA A 208 12.44 -9.38 -16.31
C ALA A 208 11.35 -9.43 -17.38
N ASP A 209 10.18 -8.83 -17.12
CA ASP A 209 9.07 -8.75 -18.07
C ASP A 209 9.41 -7.85 -19.28
N GLN A 210 10.03 -6.69 -19.04
CA GLN A 210 10.42 -5.77 -20.12
C GLN A 210 11.48 -6.37 -21.06
N ARG A 211 12.44 -7.13 -20.52
CA ARG A 211 13.55 -7.71 -21.29
C ARG A 211 13.32 -9.17 -21.69
N LYS A 212 12.25 -9.81 -21.20
CA LYS A 212 11.98 -11.26 -21.31
C LYS A 212 13.18 -12.12 -20.90
N LEU A 213 13.92 -11.68 -19.89
CA LEU A 213 15.06 -12.41 -19.33
C LEU A 213 14.61 -13.28 -18.16
N ASN A 214 15.35 -14.36 -17.89
CA ASN A 214 15.08 -15.21 -16.74
C ASN A 214 15.31 -14.42 -15.45
N LEU A 215 14.33 -14.49 -14.53
CA LEU A 215 14.42 -13.82 -13.24
C LEU A 215 15.62 -14.32 -12.43
N SER A 216 15.99 -15.61 -12.55
CA SER A 216 17.14 -16.19 -11.83
C SER A 216 18.45 -15.50 -12.19
N ASP A 217 18.72 -15.28 -13.48
CA ASP A 217 19.98 -14.69 -13.96
C ASP A 217 20.12 -13.24 -13.47
N LEU A 218 19.01 -12.50 -13.38
CA LEU A 218 18.96 -11.15 -12.80
C LEU A 218 19.25 -11.15 -11.30
N TYR A 219 18.76 -12.16 -10.56
CA TYR A 219 19.06 -12.30 -9.12
C TYR A 219 20.52 -12.66 -8.86
N GLU A 220 21.14 -13.46 -9.73
CA GLU A 220 22.56 -13.79 -9.66
C GLU A 220 23.45 -12.58 -9.91
N GLN A 221 23.09 -11.77 -10.92
CA GLN A 221 23.86 -10.59 -11.31
C GLN A 221 23.63 -9.38 -10.38
N ILE A 222 22.39 -9.13 -9.97
CA ILE A 222 22.01 -7.92 -9.21
C ILE A 222 21.71 -8.27 -7.76
N GLY A 223 20.86 -9.27 -7.52
CA GLY A 223 20.30 -9.56 -6.21
C GLY A 223 21.35 -9.94 -5.16
N TRP A 224 22.01 -11.08 -5.34
CA TRP A 224 22.89 -11.67 -4.31
C TRP A 224 24.12 -10.81 -3.99
N PRO A 225 24.80 -10.15 -4.94
CA PRO A 225 25.91 -9.29 -4.60
C PRO A 225 25.48 -8.04 -3.81
N LEU A 226 24.27 -7.51 -4.08
CA LEU A 226 23.71 -6.40 -3.29
C LEU A 226 23.43 -6.83 -1.85
N TYR A 227 22.95 -8.06 -1.65
CA TYR A 227 22.77 -8.64 -0.31
C TYR A 227 24.11 -8.79 0.44
N LYS A 228 25.20 -9.15 -0.25
CA LYS A 228 26.54 -9.29 0.37
C LYS A 228 27.16 -7.95 0.78
N LYS A 229 26.98 -6.88 -0.03
CA LYS A 229 27.59 -5.57 0.24
C LYS A 229 26.83 -4.70 1.24
N TYR A 230 25.50 -4.63 1.10
CA TYR A 230 24.67 -3.71 1.89
C TYR A 230 23.78 -4.41 2.92
N GLY A 231 23.89 -5.74 3.05
CA GLY A 231 23.04 -6.57 3.91
C GLY A 231 21.63 -6.77 3.34
N HIS A 232 21.02 -5.74 2.73
CA HIS A 232 19.75 -5.85 2.03
C HIS A 232 19.72 -4.97 0.77
N ALA A 233 19.25 -5.54 -0.34
CA ALA A 233 19.11 -4.83 -1.62
C ALA A 233 18.24 -3.54 -1.56
N TYR A 234 17.32 -3.45 -0.60
CA TYR A 234 16.43 -2.30 -0.45
C TYR A 234 17.17 -1.06 0.08
N ASP A 235 18.14 -1.27 0.96
CA ASP A 235 18.91 -0.16 1.53
C ASP A 235 19.89 0.40 0.48
N ALA A 236 20.42 -0.46 -0.40
CA ALA A 236 21.16 -0.01 -1.59
C ALA A 236 20.29 0.84 -2.54
N PHE A 237 19.04 0.43 -2.80
CA PHE A 237 18.12 1.25 -3.61
C PHE A 237 17.80 2.60 -2.97
N LYS A 238 17.69 2.68 -1.63
CA LYS A 238 17.51 3.95 -0.92
C LYS A 238 18.72 4.89 -1.07
N LEU A 239 19.93 4.35 -0.98
CA LEU A 239 21.15 5.14 -1.18
C LEU A 239 21.23 5.72 -2.59
N THR A 240 20.79 4.97 -3.61
CA THR A 240 20.78 5.47 -4.99
C THR A 240 19.79 6.61 -5.24
N LEU A 241 18.83 6.79 -4.32
CA LEU A 241 17.79 7.80 -4.44
C LEU A 241 18.11 9.09 -3.67
N GLN A 242 18.91 9.01 -2.61
CA GLN A 242 19.39 10.18 -1.89
C GLN A 242 20.54 10.81 -2.69
N PRO A 243 20.42 12.06 -3.15
CA PRO A 243 21.49 12.73 -3.88
C PRO A 243 22.60 13.13 -2.89
N GLY A 244 23.45 12.17 -2.55
CA GLY A 244 24.75 12.39 -1.92
C GLY A 244 25.84 12.28 -2.96
N GLU A 245 26.76 13.24 -3.00
CA GLU A 245 27.89 13.37 -3.95
C GLU A 245 28.90 12.20 -3.94
N ASN A 246 28.64 11.12 -3.18
CA ASN A 246 29.44 9.89 -3.13
C ASN A 246 28.54 8.64 -3.30
N ALA A 247 27.61 8.67 -4.25
CA ALA A 247 27.00 7.45 -4.74
C ALA A 247 28.03 6.72 -5.62
N GLU A 248 28.90 5.92 -4.99
CA GLU A 248 29.42 4.74 -5.68
C GLU A 248 28.19 3.97 -6.14
N ASP A 249 27.84 4.08 -7.42
CA ASP A 249 26.80 3.26 -8.02
C ASP A 249 27.16 1.80 -7.73
N PRO A 250 26.45 1.11 -6.81
CA PRO A 250 26.79 -0.28 -6.48
C PRO A 250 26.56 -1.21 -7.67
N PHE A 251 25.85 -0.69 -8.68
CA PHE A 251 25.58 -1.30 -9.97
C PHE A 251 26.73 -1.16 -10.98
N THR A 252 27.70 -0.26 -10.77
CA THR A 252 28.80 -0.05 -11.73
C THR A 252 29.90 -1.11 -11.58
N GLU A 253 30.09 -1.66 -10.39
CA GLU A 253 31.05 -2.76 -10.17
C GLU A 253 30.59 -4.10 -10.78
N MET A 254 29.36 -4.19 -11.28
CA MET A 254 28.79 -5.42 -11.80
C MET A 254 28.28 -5.18 -13.20
N GLY A 255 29.09 -5.57 -14.18
CA GLY A 255 28.89 -5.32 -15.60
C GLY A 255 27.51 -5.76 -16.09
N LEU A 256 26.58 -4.81 -16.08
CA LEU A 256 25.29 -4.87 -16.74
C LEU A 256 25.32 -3.95 -17.95
N GLU A 257 24.54 -4.30 -18.96
CA GLU A 257 24.26 -3.40 -20.08
C GLU A 257 23.67 -2.09 -19.52
N GLN A 258 24.24 -0.95 -19.90
CA GLN A 258 23.88 0.37 -19.36
C GLN A 258 22.37 0.65 -19.48
N ASP A 259 21.73 0.09 -20.50
CA ASP A 259 20.29 0.23 -20.71
C ASP A 259 19.46 -0.42 -19.59
N VAL A 260 19.89 -1.57 -19.04
CA VAL A 260 19.20 -2.23 -17.92
C VAL A 260 19.32 -1.39 -16.65
N LYS A 261 20.48 -0.74 -16.46
CA LYS A 261 20.72 0.14 -15.30
C LYS A 261 19.86 1.40 -15.37
N ASP A 262 19.71 1.99 -16.55
CA ASP A 262 18.90 3.20 -16.74
C ASP A 262 17.40 2.92 -16.58
N ASP A 263 16.91 1.78 -17.11
CA ASP A 263 15.54 1.31 -16.89
C ASP A 263 15.28 1.00 -15.40
N LEU A 264 16.24 0.35 -14.73
CA LEU A 264 16.20 0.08 -13.29
C LEU A 264 16.13 1.38 -12.48
N LEU A 265 16.99 2.37 -12.76
CA LEU A 265 17.02 3.67 -12.08
C LEU A 265 15.71 4.43 -12.27
N LYS A 266 15.16 4.42 -13.49
CA LYS A 266 13.86 5.04 -13.78
C LYS A 266 12.74 4.39 -12.99
N TYR A 267 12.74 3.05 -12.87
CA TYR A 267 11.73 2.33 -12.13
C TYR A 267 11.88 2.47 -10.61
N ILE A 268 13.12 2.46 -10.08
CA ILE A 268 13.41 2.74 -8.66
C ILE A 268 12.90 4.14 -8.30
N LYS A 269 13.19 5.16 -9.12
CA LYS A 269 12.69 6.52 -8.88
C LYS A 269 11.17 6.60 -8.87
N LYS A 270 10.47 5.86 -9.73
CA LYS A 270 9.00 5.85 -9.76
C LYS A 270 8.39 5.14 -8.55
N ARG A 271 8.94 3.99 -8.15
CA ARG A 271 8.31 3.08 -7.18
C ARG A 271 8.79 3.28 -5.75
N LEU A 272 10.03 3.76 -5.58
CA LEU A 272 10.69 3.94 -4.30
C LEU A 272 10.92 5.40 -3.93
N ALA A 273 10.49 6.36 -4.78
CA ALA A 273 10.39 7.77 -4.38
C ALA A 273 9.67 7.88 -3.03
N PRO A 274 10.31 8.44 -1.99
CA PRO A 274 9.59 8.78 -0.78
C PRO A 274 8.49 9.76 -1.17
N GLN A 275 7.25 9.38 -0.90
CA GLN A 275 6.12 10.27 -1.09
C GLN A 275 6.30 11.45 -0.13
N PRO A 276 6.13 12.71 -0.59
CA PRO A 276 6.31 13.87 0.27
C PRO A 276 5.28 13.83 1.39
N ILE A 277 5.77 13.88 2.63
CA ILE A 277 4.95 13.87 3.83
C ILE A 277 4.54 15.30 4.13
N LYS A 278 3.24 15.51 4.38
CA LYS A 278 2.71 16.80 4.81
C LYS A 278 3.00 16.98 6.31
N VAL A 279 3.71 18.04 6.67
CA VAL A 279 3.93 18.46 8.05
C VAL A 279 3.06 19.67 8.32
N ARG A 280 2.38 19.67 9.47
CA ARG A 280 1.43 20.70 9.87
C ARG A 280 1.79 21.28 11.23
N ALA A 281 1.46 22.55 11.40
CA ALA A 281 1.38 23.18 12.70
C ALA A 281 0.23 24.19 12.75
N ASP A 282 -0.34 24.35 13.94
CA ASP A 282 -1.46 25.24 14.20
C ASP A 282 -0.97 26.37 15.08
N ILE A 283 -1.09 27.60 14.58
CA ILE A 283 -0.68 28.81 15.28
C ILE A 283 -1.89 29.69 15.52
N GLU A 284 -2.00 30.21 16.73
CA GLU A 284 -2.92 31.27 17.10
C GLU A 284 -2.15 32.58 17.09
N VAL A 285 -2.56 33.52 16.24
CA VAL A 285 -1.91 34.83 16.12
C VAL A 285 -2.92 35.92 16.43
N SER A 286 -2.62 36.72 17.45
CA SER A 286 -3.46 37.84 17.88
C SER A 286 -2.64 39.12 17.95
N CYS A 287 -3.15 40.20 17.35
CA CYS A 287 -2.54 41.51 17.44
C CYS A 287 -3.64 42.56 17.65
N PHE A 288 -3.59 43.27 18.77
CA PHE A 288 -4.60 44.26 19.16
C PHE A 288 -4.17 45.70 18.86
N THR A 289 -3.08 45.90 18.12
CA THR A 289 -2.61 47.23 17.73
C THR A 289 -3.40 47.75 16.51
N TYR A 290 -3.38 49.07 16.31
CA TYR A 290 -4.08 49.74 15.21
C TYR A 290 -3.62 49.24 13.83
N GLU A 291 -2.35 48.80 13.71
CA GLU A 291 -1.76 48.20 12.52
C GLU A 291 -1.69 46.66 12.60
N GLY A 292 -2.56 46.03 13.40
CA GLY A 292 -2.49 44.59 13.70
C GLY A 292 -2.66 43.68 12.48
N ILE A 293 -3.49 44.06 11.51
CA ILE A 293 -3.70 43.25 10.28
C ILE A 293 -2.44 43.22 9.42
N ASP A 294 -1.77 44.36 9.26
CA ASP A 294 -0.52 44.46 8.51
C ASP A 294 0.65 43.82 9.25
N ALA A 295 0.63 43.87 10.60
CA ALA A 295 1.54 43.12 11.45
C ALA A 295 1.48 41.61 11.20
N ILE A 296 0.25 41.05 11.19
CA ILE A 296 0.02 39.63 10.96
C ILE A 296 0.41 39.26 9.53
N ARG A 297 0.02 40.06 8.53
CA ARG A 297 0.36 39.79 7.12
C ARG A 297 1.86 39.75 6.89
N GLU A 298 2.61 40.71 7.43
CA GLU A 298 4.08 40.75 7.29
C GLU A 298 4.76 39.58 8.01
N ALA A 299 4.27 39.22 9.21
CA ALA A 299 4.81 38.08 9.96
C ALA A 299 4.61 36.76 9.20
N LEU A 300 3.41 36.53 8.66
CA LEU A 300 3.11 35.34 7.86
C LEU A 300 3.93 35.29 6.56
N PHE A 301 4.18 36.45 5.92
CA PHE A 301 4.99 36.51 4.70
C PHE A 301 6.45 36.15 4.95
N LYS A 302 7.04 36.62 6.06
CA LYS A 302 8.38 36.21 6.51
C LYS A 302 8.45 34.70 6.79
N GLY A 303 7.38 34.12 7.35
CA GLY A 303 7.27 32.67 7.53
C GLY A 303 7.30 31.89 6.20
N ILE A 304 6.65 32.42 5.16
CA ILE A 304 6.63 31.80 3.82
C ILE A 304 8.01 31.91 3.14
N GLU A 305 8.70 33.05 3.28
CA GLU A 305 10.03 33.29 2.68
C GLU A 305 11.10 32.33 3.24
N VAL A 306 11.01 31.99 4.53
CA VAL A 306 11.89 30.98 5.16
C VAL A 306 11.65 29.59 4.54
N GLY A 307 10.40 29.26 4.19
CA GLY A 307 10.05 28.00 3.53
C GLY A 307 10.57 27.90 2.09
N GLU A 308 10.51 29.01 1.34
CA GLU A 308 10.93 29.04 -0.07
C GLU A 308 12.45 28.83 -0.23
N LYS A 309 13.26 29.38 0.68
CA LYS A 309 14.72 29.18 0.71
C LYS A 309 15.14 27.73 0.97
N ALA A 310 14.29 26.94 1.61
CA ALA A 310 14.54 25.54 1.94
C ALA A 310 13.91 24.55 0.94
N GLN A 311 13.39 25.03 -0.19
CA GLN A 311 12.76 24.21 -1.23
C GLN A 311 11.59 23.36 -0.73
N ALA A 312 10.85 23.87 0.27
CA ALA A 312 9.64 23.28 0.81
C ALA A 312 8.54 24.35 0.92
N PRO A 313 7.59 24.42 -0.03
CA PRO A 313 6.59 25.48 -0.04
C PRO A 313 5.68 25.39 1.18
N ILE A 314 5.73 26.40 2.05
CA ILE A 314 4.83 26.54 3.20
C ILE A 314 3.54 27.21 2.72
N LYS A 315 2.42 26.51 2.84
CA LYS A 315 1.08 27.04 2.61
C LYS A 315 0.42 27.34 3.95
N ILE A 316 0.09 28.61 4.17
CA ILE A 316 -0.63 29.07 5.36
C ILE A 316 -2.09 29.32 4.99
N ARG A 317 -3.03 28.70 5.69
CA ARG A 317 -4.48 28.88 5.54
C ARG A 317 -5.09 29.34 6.85
N LEU A 318 -6.05 30.25 6.77
CA LEU A 318 -6.89 30.63 7.92
C LEU A 318 -7.99 29.57 8.09
N ILE A 319 -8.16 29.04 9.29
CA ILE A 319 -9.32 28.20 9.63
C ILE A 319 -10.45 29.11 10.10
N ALA A 320 -10.17 29.84 11.17
CA ALA A 320 -11.07 30.76 11.83
C ALA A 320 -10.19 31.79 12.53
N PRO A 321 -10.49 33.10 12.51
CA PRO A 321 -9.76 34.06 13.33
C PRO A 321 -9.85 33.64 14.81
N PRO A 322 -8.77 33.60 15.62
CA PRO A 322 -7.35 33.91 15.36
C PRO A 322 -6.43 32.70 15.01
N ILE A 323 -6.99 31.56 14.60
CA ILE A 323 -6.32 30.28 14.31
C ILE A 323 -5.92 30.15 12.83
N TYR A 324 -4.62 29.98 12.59
CA TYR A 324 -4.03 29.70 11.29
C TYR A 324 -3.37 28.31 11.27
N VAL A 325 -3.46 27.65 10.12
CA VAL A 325 -2.76 26.40 9.83
C VAL A 325 -1.64 26.68 8.85
N MET A 326 -0.45 26.23 9.19
CA MET A 326 0.66 26.12 8.25
C MET A 326 0.89 24.66 7.88
N SER A 327 1.01 24.43 6.57
CA SER A 327 1.26 23.13 5.98
C SER A 327 2.50 23.22 5.09
N THR A 328 3.42 22.27 5.23
CA THR A 328 4.58 22.12 4.35
C THR A 328 4.66 20.69 3.85
N MET A 329 5.22 20.48 2.66
CA MET A 329 5.43 19.15 2.08
C MET A 329 6.93 18.89 2.04
N THR A 330 7.41 17.90 2.80
CA THR A 330 8.83 17.53 2.86
C THR A 330 9.02 16.03 2.73
N LEU A 331 10.15 15.62 2.16
CA LEU A 331 10.52 14.20 2.02
C LEU A 331 10.93 13.61 3.38
N ASP A 332 11.55 14.43 4.22
CA ASP A 332 11.99 14.05 5.56
C ASP A 332 11.14 14.71 6.64
N LYS A 333 10.79 13.88 7.64
CA LYS A 333 10.01 14.31 8.80
C LYS A 333 10.78 15.30 9.69
N GLU A 334 12.07 15.06 9.91
CA GLU A 334 12.88 15.88 10.81
C GLU A 334 13.17 17.25 10.24
N VAL A 335 13.53 17.32 8.95
CA VAL A 335 13.75 18.58 8.23
C VAL A 335 12.46 19.40 8.19
N GLY A 336 11.31 18.77 7.93
CA GLY A 336 10.02 19.47 7.92
C GLY A 336 9.61 20.04 9.28
N ILE A 337 9.87 19.31 10.37
CA ILE A 337 9.61 19.79 11.74
C ILE A 337 10.53 20.98 12.05
N ALA A 338 11.82 20.86 11.76
CA ALA A 338 12.78 21.93 12.02
C ALA A 338 12.45 23.21 11.26
N LEU A 339 12.07 23.12 9.98
CA LEU A 339 11.68 24.27 9.15
C LEU A 339 10.45 24.98 9.70
N LEU A 340 9.40 24.25 10.09
CA LEU A 340 8.22 24.86 10.70
C LEU A 340 8.53 25.50 12.05
N THR A 341 9.40 24.90 12.87
CA THR A 341 9.86 25.50 14.12
C THR A 341 10.63 26.81 13.86
N SER A 342 11.52 26.85 12.88
CA SER A 342 12.22 28.08 12.50
C SER A 342 11.27 29.15 11.98
N ALA A 343 10.23 28.76 11.22
CA ALA A 343 9.20 29.69 10.76
C ALA A 343 8.36 30.25 11.93
N ILE A 344 8.01 29.42 12.92
CA ILE A 344 7.33 29.84 14.16
C ILE A 344 8.15 30.92 14.88
N THR A 345 9.46 30.68 15.09
CA THR A 345 10.32 31.64 15.78
C THR A 345 10.42 32.96 15.03
N ALA A 346 10.53 32.93 13.70
CA ALA A 346 10.55 34.14 12.89
C ALA A 346 9.23 34.93 12.96
N ILE A 347 8.08 34.24 12.99
CA ILE A 347 6.77 34.87 13.16
C ILE A 347 6.66 35.50 14.57
N GLU A 348 7.13 34.78 15.60
CA GLU A 348 7.10 35.26 16.99
C GLU A 348 7.91 36.55 17.18
N GLU A 349 9.11 36.65 16.59
CA GLU A 349 9.93 37.87 16.63
C GLU A 349 9.23 39.09 16.02
N VAL A 350 8.53 38.90 14.89
CA VAL A 350 7.81 39.99 14.20
C VAL A 350 6.56 40.42 14.98
N ILE A 351 5.84 39.44 15.54
CA ILE A 351 4.61 39.68 16.30
C ILE A 351 4.93 40.36 17.64
N THR A 352 6.00 39.95 18.33
CA THR A 352 6.44 40.58 19.58
C THR A 352 6.94 42.02 19.35
N ALA A 353 7.66 42.29 18.26
CA ALA A 353 8.08 43.64 17.89
C ALA A 353 6.90 44.61 17.68
N LYS A 354 5.76 44.10 17.21
CA LYS A 354 4.55 44.88 16.94
C LYS A 354 3.50 44.81 18.06
N GLY A 355 3.83 44.22 19.22
CA GLY A 355 2.97 44.17 20.40
C GLY A 355 1.82 43.15 20.33
N GLY A 356 1.91 42.15 19.46
CA GLY A 356 0.98 41.03 19.40
C GLY A 356 1.37 39.85 20.31
N LYS A 357 0.48 38.87 20.42
CA LYS A 357 0.69 37.60 21.11
C LYS A 357 0.49 36.44 20.13
N MET A 358 1.39 35.46 20.20
CA MET A 358 1.31 34.22 19.44
C MET A 358 1.28 33.04 20.41
N GLU A 359 0.42 32.06 20.14
CA GLU A 359 0.35 30.80 20.89
C GLU A 359 0.30 29.61 19.91
N VAL A 360 1.08 28.57 20.17
CA VAL A 360 1.12 27.37 19.31
C VAL A 360 0.17 26.33 19.88
N LYS A 361 -0.99 26.12 19.26
CA LYS A 361 -1.95 25.06 19.69
C LYS A 361 -1.43 23.68 19.37
N MET A 362 -0.82 23.54 18.20
CA MET A 362 -0.27 22.27 17.75
C MET A 362 1.10 22.51 17.13
N ALA A 363 2.14 21.99 17.77
CA ALA A 363 3.49 22.04 17.25
C ALA A 363 3.62 21.22 15.95
N ALA A 364 4.69 21.49 15.20
CA ALA A 364 4.99 20.82 13.94
C ALA A 364 4.94 19.29 14.07
N LYS A 365 3.95 18.69 13.43
CA LYS A 365 3.71 17.24 13.40
C LYS A 365 3.48 16.78 11.97
N ALA A 366 4.08 15.65 11.61
CA ALA A 366 3.75 14.96 10.36
C ALA A 366 2.30 14.46 10.42
N VAL A 367 1.50 14.89 9.46
CA VAL A 367 0.07 14.60 9.37
C VAL A 367 -0.12 13.22 8.76
N SER A 368 -0.94 12.41 9.42
CA SER A 368 -1.46 11.18 8.80
C SER A 368 -2.64 11.48 7.89
N ILE A 369 -2.86 10.65 6.87
CA ILE A 369 -3.99 10.78 5.92
C ILE A 369 -5.32 10.96 6.67
N ARG A 370 -5.49 10.26 7.80
CA ARG A 370 -6.67 10.39 8.65
C ARG A 370 -6.83 11.78 9.28
N GLU A 371 -5.76 12.34 9.84
CA GLU A 371 -5.78 13.68 10.44
C GLU A 371 -6.02 14.77 9.37
N GLU A 372 -5.62 14.53 8.11
CA GLU A 372 -5.92 15.40 6.98
C GLU A 372 -7.42 15.38 6.64
N THR A 373 -8.04 14.20 6.57
CA THR A 373 -9.49 14.07 6.32
C THR A 373 -10.34 14.68 7.43
N GLU A 374 -9.95 14.48 8.69
CA GLU A 374 -10.64 15.06 9.85
C GLU A 374 -10.53 16.60 9.84
N LEU A 375 -9.39 17.15 9.42
CA LEU A 375 -9.22 18.58 9.28
C LEU A 375 -10.04 19.15 8.13
N GLN A 376 -10.03 18.51 6.96
CA GLN A 376 -10.79 19.01 5.81
C GLN A 376 -12.28 19.08 6.15
N ALA A 377 -12.83 18.04 6.79
CA ALA A 377 -14.21 18.06 7.27
C ALA A 377 -14.47 19.17 8.31
N MET A 378 -13.49 19.48 9.17
CA MET A 378 -13.59 20.60 10.12
C MET A 378 -13.56 21.96 9.40
N MET A 379 -12.71 22.11 8.39
CA MET A 379 -12.62 23.31 7.56
C MET A 379 -13.93 23.56 6.82
N ASP A 380 -14.50 22.54 6.20
CA ASP A 380 -15.74 22.64 5.43
C ASP A 380 -16.93 22.96 6.36
N ARG A 381 -16.95 22.38 7.57
CA ARG A 381 -17.96 22.71 8.58
C ARG A 381 -17.85 24.15 9.07
N LEU A 382 -16.64 24.62 9.39
CA LEU A 382 -16.42 25.98 9.88
C LEU A 382 -16.59 27.01 8.76
N ALA A 383 -16.28 26.65 7.52
CA ALA A 383 -16.61 27.45 6.34
C ALA A 383 -18.13 27.57 6.22
N ALA A 384 -18.89 26.48 6.30
CA ALA A 384 -20.35 26.51 6.26
C ALA A 384 -20.99 27.27 7.44
N GLU A 385 -20.39 27.24 8.63
CA GLU A 385 -20.85 28.04 9.78
C GLU A 385 -20.51 29.54 9.63
N ASN A 386 -19.48 29.88 8.84
CA ASN A 386 -19.08 31.26 8.53
C ASN A 386 -19.69 31.80 7.22
N GLU A 387 -20.17 30.92 6.33
CA GLU A 387 -20.82 31.23 5.06
C GLU A 387 -22.28 31.62 5.35
N GLU A 388 -22.41 32.87 5.79
CA GLU A 388 -23.60 33.73 5.77
C GLU A 388 -24.89 33.13 6.39
N VAL A 389 -25.11 33.48 7.66
CA VAL A 389 -26.46 33.84 8.11
C VAL A 389 -26.66 35.30 7.69
N ASP A 390 -27.29 35.52 6.53
CA ASP A 390 -27.77 36.83 6.09
C ASP A 390 -28.84 37.30 7.08
N GLY A 391 -28.44 38.18 7.97
CA GLY A 391 -29.27 38.71 9.05
C GLY A 391 -29.79 40.08 8.68
N ASP A 392 -30.81 40.11 7.82
CA ASP A 392 -31.88 41.13 7.80
C ASP A 392 -32.88 40.79 6.68
N ASP A 393 -33.69 39.75 6.88
CA ASP A 393 -35.07 39.82 6.37
C ASP A 393 -35.83 40.69 7.36
N ALA A 394 -35.79 42.00 7.10
CA ALA A 394 -36.66 42.96 7.75
C ALA A 394 -38.10 42.65 7.35
N GLU A 395 -38.76 41.73 8.07
CA GLU A 395 -40.21 41.65 8.15
C GLU A 395 -40.72 42.87 8.95
N ASP A 396 -40.62 44.06 8.36
CA ASP A 396 -41.40 45.23 8.70
C ASP A 396 -42.08 45.73 7.41
N GLU A 397 -43.31 45.24 7.14
CA GLU A 397 -44.47 46.04 6.67
C GLU A 397 -45.79 45.26 6.69
#